data_AF-F5RLG9-F1
#
_entry.id   AF-F5RLG9-F1
#
_cell.length_a   1.000
_cell.length_b   1.000
_cell.length_c   1.000
_cell.angle_alpha   90.00
_cell.angle_beta   90.00
_cell.angle_gamma   90.00
#
_symmetry.space_group_name_H-M   'P 1'
#
loop_
_entity.id
_entity.type
_entity.pdbx_description
1 polymer ?
#
loop_
_entity_poly.entity_id
_entity_poly.type
_entity_poly.pdbx_seq_one_letter_code
_entity_poly.pdbx_strand_id
1 'polypeptide(L)'
;MKTRARTALTCVILLHIAASSSLVFANESSERGGDYSTADVQVEADAAKEEAKYESQSTTIITAEDIAKKQAKSVEDIIFDETGMTRNIDAMGRVTVSIRGAEPRHTLILIDGQPVMGDLSKYSGAGDELQRLGTENVARIEIIRGAASAKYGADAIGGVVNVITKEAAKKAGLQLNLEGRRTKGDSDVFPYTNFFLRADSGQVGKFRVAAYGGKRDIMPIYGERTFEVGENETVRNSLRYYGDIKNIGMTAAYDISKDHSLSFSLDHVNEDMKRYVKRSNSFMEPVQNFKREIDRDNYRLSYAGRSGASDWKVDLDYTKMNEDDITLTSYYNNPTYQGKNWLNYVDDVMHRQWSIKASANTQVSDNHLLSYGVGFTQEKGEGSRLKNSPNTYTRTINPWDYDKNLWTKPGEKAPMSLVHDYAMTRNSAGIPKYDSDYERYGYKNENGKVVLPPFTYEDFQKYPDIVVPPEIEAKREAFAEQLKADPRNLEYLVDPDASARSIMRFYYEEWLGRHLRWHGKHSWRNLQIGRISRPSARQRSRSSMSLCRIHGRSTRIRFSLRSCAWITAIFSARTRHSTSA
;
A
#
# COMPACT_ATOMS: atom_id res chain seq x y z
N MET A 1 8.96 -45.97 27.09
CA MET A 1 7.62 -45.51 27.54
C MET A 1 7.28 -44.05 27.19
N LYS A 2 8.18 -43.19 26.68
CA LYS A 2 7.87 -41.77 26.37
C LYS A 2 7.31 -41.50 24.94
N THR A 3 7.44 -42.42 24.00
CA THR A 3 6.96 -42.25 22.61
C THR A 3 5.49 -42.62 22.42
N ARG A 4 4.96 -43.59 23.20
CA ARG A 4 3.55 -44.00 23.13
C ARG A 4 2.56 -42.97 23.72
N ALA A 5 3.02 -42.08 24.60
CA ALA A 5 2.19 -41.04 25.20
C ALA A 5 1.93 -39.85 24.24
N ARG A 6 2.88 -39.56 23.33
CA ARG A 6 2.73 -38.47 22.35
C ARG A 6 1.78 -38.83 21.22
N THR A 7 1.82 -40.07 20.74
CA THR A 7 0.88 -40.58 19.73
C THR A 7 -0.55 -40.69 20.26
N ALA A 8 -0.72 -41.09 21.52
CA ALA A 8 -2.04 -41.12 22.17
C ALA A 8 -2.66 -39.71 22.30
N LEU A 9 -1.85 -38.70 22.66
CA LEU A 9 -2.34 -37.32 22.79
C LEU A 9 -2.77 -36.71 21.44
N THR A 10 -2.03 -36.97 20.36
CA THR A 10 -2.43 -36.55 19.00
C THR A 10 -3.69 -37.25 18.51
N CYS A 11 -3.90 -38.53 18.83
CA CYS A 11 -5.12 -39.25 18.45
C CYS A 11 -6.35 -38.75 19.21
N VAL A 12 -6.20 -38.35 20.50
CA VAL A 12 -7.30 -37.78 21.29
C VAL A 12 -7.72 -36.40 20.77
N ILE A 13 -6.76 -35.57 20.35
CA ILE A 13 -7.02 -34.26 19.75
C ILE A 13 -7.71 -34.40 18.38
N LEU A 14 -7.28 -35.38 17.55
CA LEU A 14 -7.93 -35.66 16.26
C LEU A 14 -9.34 -36.27 16.42
N LEU A 15 -9.58 -37.08 17.45
CA LEU A 15 -10.92 -37.61 17.75
C LEU A 15 -11.90 -36.54 18.27
N HIS A 16 -11.42 -35.52 19.00
CA HIS A 16 -12.27 -34.40 19.44
C HIS A 16 -12.69 -33.48 18.28
N ILE A 17 -11.81 -33.28 17.29
CA ILE A 17 -12.13 -32.44 16.11
C ILE A 17 -13.11 -33.16 15.16
N ALA A 18 -13.04 -34.50 15.07
CA ALA A 18 -13.96 -35.27 14.21
C ALA A 18 -15.37 -35.46 14.82
N ALA A 19 -15.50 -35.53 16.15
CA ALA A 19 -16.78 -35.81 16.84
C ALA A 19 -17.76 -34.61 16.90
N SER A 20 -17.36 -33.42 16.44
CA SER A 20 -18.20 -32.21 16.46
C SER A 20 -19.10 -32.07 15.22
N SER A 21 -19.12 -33.07 14.33
CA SER A 21 -19.88 -33.06 13.08
C SER A 21 -21.22 -33.80 13.21
N SER A 22 -22.05 -33.43 14.19
CA SER A 22 -23.44 -33.89 14.24
C SER A 22 -24.31 -33.01 13.37
N LEU A 23 -24.78 -33.60 12.26
CA LEU A 23 -25.86 -33.09 11.43
C LEU A 23 -27.11 -32.91 12.31
N VAL A 24 -27.56 -31.66 12.45
CA VAL A 24 -28.87 -31.34 13.01
C VAL A 24 -29.91 -31.58 11.92
N PHE A 25 -30.72 -32.63 12.07
CA PHE A 25 -31.97 -32.76 11.34
C PHE A 25 -33.01 -31.88 12.04
N ALA A 26 -33.52 -30.87 11.35
CA ALA A 26 -34.71 -30.15 11.76
C ALA A 26 -35.91 -31.10 11.67
N ASN A 27 -36.56 -31.37 12.81
CA ASN A 27 -37.81 -32.09 12.86
C ASN A 27 -38.94 -31.05 12.82
N GLU A 28 -39.68 -31.01 11.72
CA GLU A 28 -40.83 -30.14 11.53
C GLU A 28 -42.05 -30.83 12.15
N SER A 29 -42.54 -30.31 13.28
CA SER A 29 -43.84 -30.70 13.83
C SER A 29 -44.75 -29.48 13.93
N SER A 30 -45.78 -29.46 13.09
CA SER A 30 -46.83 -28.47 13.00
C SER A 30 -47.88 -28.60 14.12
N GLU A 31 -48.10 -27.47 14.80
CA GLU A 31 -49.31 -26.96 15.47
C GLU A 31 -50.12 -27.80 16.47
N ARG A 32 -50.24 -27.28 17.70
CA ARG A 32 -51.55 -27.04 18.35
C ARG A 32 -51.45 -25.94 19.41
N GLY A 33 -52.41 -25.00 19.35
CA GLY A 33 -52.41 -23.74 20.09
C GLY A 33 -52.48 -23.84 21.61
N GLY A 34 -51.89 -22.83 22.26
CA GLY A 34 -52.00 -22.51 23.67
C GLY A 34 -51.81 -21.01 23.86
N ASP A 35 -52.57 -20.42 24.79
CA ASP A 35 -52.56 -19.02 25.18
C ASP A 35 -51.15 -18.42 25.26
N TYR A 36 -50.90 -17.35 24.50
CA TYR A 36 -49.71 -16.54 24.67
C TYR A 36 -49.92 -15.56 25.84
N SER A 37 -49.59 -16.01 27.05
CA SER A 37 -49.14 -15.08 28.08
C SER A 37 -47.75 -14.61 27.68
N THR A 38 -47.51 -13.30 27.66
CA THR A 38 -46.18 -12.72 27.41
C THR A 38 -45.23 -13.23 28.49
N ALA A 39 -44.54 -14.33 28.20
CA ALA A 39 -43.41 -14.79 28.97
C ALA A 39 -42.41 -13.63 29.02
N ASP A 40 -42.11 -13.21 30.25
CA ASP A 40 -41.09 -12.27 30.68
C ASP A 40 -40.09 -11.94 29.56
N VAL A 41 -40.40 -10.91 28.77
CA VAL A 41 -39.48 -10.41 27.75
C VAL A 41 -38.40 -9.67 28.53
N GLN A 42 -37.34 -10.38 28.90
CA GLN A 42 -36.11 -9.74 29.32
C GLN A 42 -35.53 -8.99 28.13
N VAL A 43 -35.95 -7.74 27.96
CA VAL A 43 -35.31 -6.81 27.03
C VAL A 43 -34.00 -6.40 27.69
N GLU A 44 -32.91 -7.07 27.32
CA GLU A 44 -31.57 -6.56 27.63
C GLU A 44 -31.36 -5.30 26.77
N ALA A 45 -31.74 -4.15 27.33
CA ALA A 45 -31.66 -2.88 26.63
C ALA A 45 -30.19 -2.45 26.52
N ASP A 46 -29.68 -2.35 25.29
CA ASP A 46 -28.35 -1.79 25.05
C ASP A 46 -28.33 -0.34 25.55
N ALA A 47 -27.51 -0.08 26.57
CA ALA A 47 -27.46 1.20 27.26
C ALA A 47 -27.15 2.36 26.29
N ALA A 48 -26.35 2.12 25.25
CA ALA A 48 -26.06 3.14 24.25
C ALA A 48 -27.30 3.38 23.36
N LYS A 49 -28.00 2.32 22.90
CA LYS A 49 -29.27 2.47 22.14
C LYS A 49 -30.34 3.20 22.95
N GLU A 50 -30.43 2.95 24.24
CA GLU A 50 -31.34 3.71 25.12
C GLU A 50 -30.89 5.16 25.28
N GLU A 51 -29.60 5.43 25.43
CA GLU A 51 -29.05 6.79 25.49
C GLU A 51 -29.35 7.59 24.21
N ALA A 52 -29.24 6.95 23.04
CA ALA A 52 -29.54 7.56 21.74
C ALA A 52 -31.00 8.02 21.59
N LYS A 53 -31.97 7.41 22.30
CA LYS A 53 -33.38 7.87 22.27
C LYS A 53 -33.56 9.25 22.89
N TYR A 54 -32.62 9.68 23.73
CA TYR A 54 -32.63 10.98 24.39
C TYR A 54 -31.79 12.03 23.65
N GLU A 55 -31.08 11.64 22.60
CA GLU A 55 -30.41 12.59 21.72
C GLU A 55 -31.45 13.34 20.89
N SER A 56 -31.41 14.67 20.92
CA SER A 56 -32.35 15.49 20.16
C SER A 56 -32.15 15.37 18.64
N GLN A 57 -30.99 14.83 18.23
CA GLN A 57 -30.65 14.57 16.84
C GLN A 57 -30.90 13.11 16.46
N SER A 58 -31.06 12.86 15.16
CA SER A 58 -31.26 11.50 14.65
C SER A 58 -29.97 10.68 14.80
N THR A 59 -29.95 9.84 15.82
CA THR A 59 -28.79 9.02 16.20
C THR A 59 -29.04 7.56 15.85
N THR A 60 -28.08 6.95 15.16
CA THR A 60 -28.04 5.51 14.88
C THR A 60 -26.87 4.90 15.62
N ILE A 61 -27.12 3.78 16.32
CA ILE A 61 -26.07 3.00 16.98
C ILE A 61 -26.00 1.63 16.34
N ILE A 62 -24.82 1.31 15.82
CA ILE A 62 -24.49 0.04 15.21
C ILE A 62 -23.65 -0.73 16.21
N THR A 63 -24.21 -1.79 16.79
CA THR A 63 -23.55 -2.58 17.84
C THR A 63 -22.54 -3.57 17.26
N ALA A 64 -21.69 -4.15 18.11
CA ALA A 64 -20.80 -5.23 17.71
C ALA A 64 -21.53 -6.41 17.04
N GLU A 65 -22.77 -6.70 17.45
CA GLU A 65 -23.59 -7.76 16.84
C GLU A 65 -24.08 -7.37 15.44
N ASP A 66 -24.51 -6.13 15.26
CA ASP A 66 -24.92 -5.58 13.97
C ASP A 66 -23.72 -5.56 13.01
N ILE A 67 -22.54 -5.18 13.51
CA ILE A 67 -21.26 -5.24 12.80
C ILE A 67 -20.92 -6.67 12.36
N ALA A 68 -21.04 -7.64 13.27
CA ALA A 68 -20.74 -9.04 12.99
C ALA A 68 -21.66 -9.65 11.92
N LYS A 69 -22.96 -9.28 11.93
CA LYS A 69 -23.95 -9.71 10.93
C LYS A 69 -23.64 -9.18 9.54
N LYS A 70 -23.15 -7.93 9.43
CA LYS A 70 -22.81 -7.31 8.14
C LYS A 70 -21.57 -7.91 7.48
N GLN A 71 -20.70 -8.60 8.24
CA GLN A 71 -19.43 -9.16 7.73
C GLN A 71 -18.57 -8.12 6.99
N ALA A 72 -18.66 -6.86 7.41
CA ALA A 72 -17.94 -5.76 6.81
C ALA A 72 -16.48 -5.75 7.27
N LYS A 73 -15.57 -5.33 6.39
CA LYS A 73 -14.11 -5.41 6.63
C LYS A 73 -13.53 -4.15 7.24
N SER A 74 -14.19 -3.03 7.02
CA SER A 74 -13.80 -1.71 7.50
C SER A 74 -15.02 -0.96 8.01
N VAL A 75 -14.78 0.04 8.86
CA VAL A 75 -15.87 0.93 9.32
C VAL A 75 -16.51 1.66 8.14
N GLU A 76 -15.70 2.01 7.13
CA GLU A 76 -16.15 2.58 5.85
C GLU A 76 -17.30 1.77 5.23
N ASP A 77 -17.16 0.44 5.13
CA ASP A 77 -18.17 -0.41 4.51
C ASP A 77 -19.49 -0.42 5.31
N ILE A 78 -19.41 -0.31 6.64
CA ILE A 78 -20.59 -0.31 7.51
C ILE A 78 -21.37 0.99 7.41
N ILE A 79 -20.66 2.12 7.47
CA ILE A 79 -21.30 3.43 7.55
C ILE A 79 -22.01 3.80 6.25
N PHE A 80 -21.54 3.33 5.09
CA PHE A 80 -22.15 3.69 3.81
C PHE A 80 -23.40 2.89 3.48
N ASP A 81 -23.68 1.81 4.22
CA ASP A 81 -24.98 1.12 4.18
C ASP A 81 -26.06 1.84 5.00
N GLU A 82 -25.70 2.87 5.78
CA GLU A 82 -26.62 3.57 6.66
C GLU A 82 -27.36 4.73 5.97
N THR A 83 -28.57 4.99 6.46
CA THR A 83 -29.47 5.98 5.86
C THR A 83 -28.96 7.42 5.97
N GLY A 84 -28.85 8.09 4.81
CA GLY A 84 -28.40 9.48 4.72
C GLY A 84 -26.88 9.66 4.70
N MET A 85 -26.12 8.57 4.58
CA MET A 85 -24.69 8.57 4.38
C MET A 85 -24.38 8.52 2.88
N THR A 86 -23.38 9.26 2.42
CA THR A 86 -22.95 9.24 1.03
C THR A 86 -21.43 9.18 0.95
N ARG A 87 -20.96 8.25 0.12
CA ARG A 87 -19.55 8.11 -0.21
C ARG A 87 -19.17 9.04 -1.33
N ASN A 88 -18.18 9.89 -1.09
CA ASN A 88 -17.59 10.76 -2.08
C ASN A 88 -16.12 10.37 -2.28
N ILE A 89 -15.63 10.47 -3.51
CA ILE A 89 -14.23 10.25 -3.82
C ILE A 89 -13.71 11.51 -4.48
N ASP A 90 -12.67 12.12 -3.90
CA ASP A 90 -12.10 13.34 -4.44
C ASP A 90 -11.25 13.06 -5.70
N ALA A 91 -10.76 14.14 -6.33
CA ALA A 91 -9.92 14.01 -7.53
C ALA A 91 -8.64 13.20 -7.27
N MET A 92 -8.13 13.20 -6.04
CA MET A 92 -6.93 12.47 -5.63
C MET A 92 -7.23 11.02 -5.26
N GLY A 93 -8.50 10.61 -5.19
CA GLY A 93 -8.92 9.23 -4.95
C GLY A 93 -9.12 8.92 -3.46
N ARG A 94 -9.16 9.96 -2.63
CA ARG A 94 -9.40 9.88 -1.19
C ARG A 94 -10.89 9.72 -0.93
N VAL A 95 -11.25 8.84 -0.01
CA VAL A 95 -12.63 8.61 0.40
C VAL A 95 -13.03 9.67 1.40
N THR A 96 -14.22 10.22 1.18
CA THR A 96 -14.79 11.27 2.02
C THR A 96 -16.25 10.93 2.33
N VAL A 97 -16.71 11.32 3.52
CA VAL A 97 -18.04 10.99 4.03
C VAL A 97 -18.89 12.24 4.04
N SER A 98 -20.07 12.17 3.45
CA SER A 98 -21.10 13.20 3.55
C SER A 98 -22.33 12.67 4.26
N ILE A 99 -22.93 13.52 5.10
CA ILE A 99 -24.16 13.21 5.82
C ILE A 99 -25.25 14.17 5.35
N ARG A 100 -26.39 13.63 4.89
CA ARG A 100 -27.55 14.41 4.39
C ARG A 100 -27.17 15.46 3.33
N GLY A 101 -26.23 15.13 2.45
CA GLY A 101 -25.77 16.02 1.38
C GLY A 101 -24.84 17.16 1.83
N ALA A 102 -24.48 17.25 3.11
CA ALA A 102 -23.48 18.21 3.58
C ALA A 102 -22.10 17.88 3.00
N GLU A 103 -21.29 18.90 2.70
CA GLU A 103 -19.93 18.68 2.22
C GLU A 103 -19.09 17.92 3.25
N PRO A 104 -18.11 17.09 2.83
CA PRO A 104 -17.36 16.23 3.75
C PRO A 104 -16.63 16.95 4.89
N ARG A 105 -16.22 18.21 4.70
CA ARG A 105 -15.63 19.06 5.75
C ARG A 105 -16.56 19.35 6.93
N HIS A 106 -17.86 19.13 6.77
CA HIS A 106 -18.89 19.32 7.79
C HIS A 106 -19.27 18.01 8.50
N THR A 107 -18.57 16.91 8.21
CA THR A 107 -18.74 15.64 8.92
C THR A 107 -17.56 15.43 9.85
N LEU A 108 -17.84 15.46 11.16
CA LEU A 108 -16.81 15.22 12.17
C LEU A 108 -16.67 13.71 12.40
N ILE A 109 -15.47 13.19 12.19
CA ILE A 109 -15.13 11.79 12.47
C ILE A 109 -14.35 11.73 13.77
N LEU A 110 -14.82 10.88 14.69
CA LEU A 110 -14.24 10.67 16.01
C LEU A 110 -13.86 9.20 16.19
N ILE A 111 -12.75 8.96 16.89
CA ILE A 111 -12.37 7.64 17.42
C ILE A 111 -12.34 7.78 18.94
N ASP A 112 -13.20 7.03 19.63
CA ASP A 112 -13.40 7.11 21.08
C ASP A 112 -13.64 8.54 21.59
N GLY A 113 -14.39 9.31 20.80
CA GLY A 113 -14.73 10.71 21.11
C GLY A 113 -13.65 11.74 20.79
N GLN A 114 -12.50 11.33 20.23
CA GLN A 114 -11.41 12.21 19.80
C GLN A 114 -11.44 12.45 18.29
N PRO A 115 -11.31 13.71 17.81
CA PRO A 115 -11.21 14.00 16.39
C PRO A 115 -10.03 13.29 15.74
N VAL A 116 -10.31 12.62 14.63
CA VAL A 116 -9.24 12.06 13.80
C VAL A 116 -8.40 13.19 13.22
N MET A 117 -7.12 12.91 12.99
CA MET A 117 -6.21 13.88 12.40
C MET A 117 -6.62 14.14 10.95
N GLY A 118 -6.70 15.41 10.58
CA GLY A 118 -6.95 15.81 9.20
C GLY A 118 -5.69 15.68 8.36
N ASP A 119 -5.87 15.81 7.05
CA ASP A 119 -4.76 16.16 6.15
C ASP A 119 -4.47 17.67 6.26
N LEU A 120 -3.37 18.13 5.65
CA LEU A 120 -2.92 19.52 5.44
C LEU A 120 -4.04 20.54 5.14
N SER A 121 -5.17 20.06 4.61
CA SER A 121 -6.38 20.83 4.37
C SER A 121 -7.56 20.18 5.08
N LYS A 122 -8.01 20.81 6.17
CA LYS A 122 -9.27 20.48 6.87
C LYS A 122 -10.49 20.43 5.94
N TYR A 123 -10.38 20.99 4.73
CA TYR A 123 -11.42 21.06 3.73
C TYR A 123 -11.66 19.76 2.94
N SER A 124 -10.75 18.79 2.96
CA SER A 124 -10.92 17.54 2.18
C SER A 124 -11.78 16.48 2.89
N GLY A 125 -12.04 16.62 4.20
CA GLY A 125 -12.67 15.57 5.01
C GLY A 125 -11.70 14.41 5.30
N ALA A 126 -11.96 13.66 6.38
CA ALA A 126 -11.06 12.61 6.90
C ALA A 126 -11.63 11.19 6.74
N GLY A 127 -12.33 10.92 5.62
CA GLY A 127 -13.03 9.64 5.42
C GLY A 127 -12.12 8.42 5.33
N ASP A 128 -10.89 8.59 4.84
CA ASP A 128 -9.87 7.52 4.77
C ASP A 128 -9.57 6.89 6.15
N GLU A 129 -9.77 7.61 7.25
CA GLU A 129 -9.61 7.07 8.62
C GLU A 129 -10.58 5.93 8.94
N LEU A 130 -11.80 5.98 8.38
CA LEU A 130 -12.78 4.90 8.56
C LEU A 130 -12.40 3.64 7.80
N GLN A 131 -11.57 3.77 6.76
CA GLN A 131 -11.03 2.64 6.02
C GLN A 131 -9.85 2.00 6.77
N ARG A 132 -9.09 2.78 7.54
CA ARG A 132 -7.99 2.29 8.40
C ARG A 132 -8.48 1.46 9.57
N LEU A 133 -9.65 1.78 10.11
CA LEU A 133 -10.25 1.02 11.20
C LEU A 133 -10.94 -0.26 10.72
N GLY A 134 -10.47 -1.39 11.23
CA GLY A 134 -11.12 -2.68 11.07
C GLY A 134 -12.27 -2.89 12.03
N THR A 135 -13.35 -3.46 11.52
CA THR A 135 -14.59 -3.73 12.27
C THR A 135 -14.37 -4.70 13.42
N GLU A 136 -13.35 -5.54 13.30
CA GLU A 136 -12.98 -6.56 14.27
C GLU A 136 -12.56 -6.00 15.65
N ASN A 137 -12.02 -4.77 15.68
CA ASN A 137 -11.66 -4.08 16.93
C ASN A 137 -12.67 -3.01 17.35
N VAL A 138 -13.83 -2.93 16.69
CA VAL A 138 -14.86 -1.93 16.97
C VAL A 138 -15.90 -2.51 17.93
N ALA A 139 -16.23 -1.76 18.98
CA ALA A 139 -17.28 -2.11 19.93
C ALA A 139 -18.65 -1.63 19.43
N ARG A 140 -18.70 -0.40 18.91
CA ARG A 140 -19.89 0.17 18.28
C ARG A 140 -19.54 1.39 17.42
N ILE A 141 -20.45 1.76 16.54
CA ILE A 141 -20.38 3.00 15.76
C ILE A 141 -21.62 3.83 16.07
N GLU A 142 -21.42 5.10 16.38
CA GLU A 142 -22.47 6.07 16.67
C GLU A 142 -22.52 7.08 15.51
N ILE A 143 -23.66 7.21 14.85
CA ILE A 143 -23.87 8.15 13.75
C ILE A 143 -24.93 9.15 14.16
N ILE A 144 -24.53 10.41 14.32
CA ILE A 144 -25.44 11.53 14.63
C ILE A 144 -25.63 12.35 13.35
N ARG A 145 -26.87 12.39 12.87
CA ARG A 145 -27.22 13.04 11.59
C ARG A 145 -27.86 14.40 11.84
N GLY A 146 -27.24 15.45 11.29
CA GLY A 146 -27.65 16.84 11.48
C GLY A 146 -26.66 17.63 12.34
N ALA A 147 -27.00 18.89 12.62
CA ALA A 147 -26.12 19.80 13.34
C ALA A 147 -25.90 19.33 14.78
N ALA A 148 -24.68 18.90 15.08
CA ALA A 148 -24.24 18.47 16.40
C ALA A 148 -23.10 19.36 16.94
N SER A 149 -22.91 20.54 16.34
CA SER A 149 -21.84 21.48 16.69
C SER A 149 -21.88 21.97 18.13
N ALA A 150 -23.07 21.98 18.75
CA ALA A 150 -23.19 22.29 20.16
C ALA A 150 -22.32 21.34 20.98
N LYS A 151 -22.50 20.01 20.86
CA LYS A 151 -21.82 19.00 21.70
C LYS A 151 -20.39 18.70 21.25
N TYR A 152 -20.12 18.76 19.94
CA TYR A 152 -18.87 18.27 19.37
C TYR A 152 -17.97 19.33 18.72
N GLY A 153 -18.41 20.59 18.67
CA GLY A 153 -17.61 21.71 18.14
C GLY A 153 -17.91 22.06 16.67
N ALA A 154 -17.16 23.04 16.14
CA ALA A 154 -17.51 23.74 14.89
C ALA A 154 -17.59 22.85 13.63
N ASP A 155 -16.96 21.68 13.63
CA ASP A 155 -16.88 20.81 12.45
C ASP A 155 -18.10 19.91 12.26
N ALA A 156 -18.94 19.76 13.30
CA ALA A 156 -20.09 18.83 13.31
C ALA A 156 -21.39 19.45 12.74
N ILE A 157 -21.31 20.16 11.61
CA ILE A 157 -22.46 20.84 10.99
C ILE A 157 -23.38 19.85 10.25
N GLY A 158 -22.80 18.94 9.47
CA GLY A 158 -23.52 17.89 8.74
C GLY A 158 -23.83 16.67 9.62
N GLY A 159 -22.96 16.38 10.58
CA GLY A 159 -23.14 15.30 11.55
C GLY A 159 -21.83 14.81 12.15
N VAL A 160 -21.93 13.73 12.91
CA VAL A 160 -20.81 13.09 13.62
C VAL A 160 -20.83 11.59 13.34
N VAL A 161 -19.67 11.02 13.05
CA VAL A 161 -19.44 9.57 13.08
C VAL A 161 -18.43 9.30 14.18
N ASN A 162 -18.85 8.65 15.27
CA ASN A 162 -18.00 8.31 16.40
C ASN A 162 -17.82 6.80 16.48
N VAL A 163 -16.60 6.34 16.23
CA VAL A 163 -16.23 4.93 16.29
C VAL A 163 -15.69 4.63 17.68
N ILE A 164 -16.33 3.74 18.40
CA ILE A 164 -15.87 3.31 19.72
C ILE A 164 -15.16 1.97 19.58
N THR A 165 -13.89 1.94 19.97
CA THR A 165 -13.05 0.75 19.92
C THR A 165 -13.29 -0.16 21.13
N LYS A 166 -12.89 -1.43 21.00
CA LYS A 166 -13.03 -2.42 22.07
C LYS A 166 -11.99 -2.20 23.15
N GLU A 167 -12.43 -1.80 24.33
CA GLU A 167 -11.65 -1.82 25.58
C GLU A 167 -11.17 -3.23 25.95
N ALA A 168 -10.17 -3.32 26.84
CA ALA A 168 -9.69 -4.62 27.34
C ALA A 168 -10.83 -5.40 28.03
N ALA A 169 -11.05 -6.65 27.65
CA ALA A 169 -12.15 -7.46 28.14
C ALA A 169 -11.91 -7.91 29.60
N LYS A 170 -13.01 -8.00 30.38
CA LYS A 170 -12.96 -8.54 31.75
C LYS A 170 -12.72 -10.06 31.80
N LYS A 171 -13.05 -10.77 30.71
CA LYS A 171 -12.80 -12.20 30.57
C LYS A 171 -11.58 -12.38 29.66
N ALA A 172 -10.74 -13.35 30.02
CA ALA A 172 -9.63 -13.75 29.15
C ALA A 172 -10.20 -14.33 27.85
N GLY A 173 -9.56 -14.00 26.73
CA GLY A 173 -10.06 -14.39 25.42
C GLY A 173 -9.01 -14.30 24.34
N LEU A 174 -9.18 -15.11 23.30
CA LEU A 174 -8.41 -15.05 22.08
C LEU A 174 -9.39 -14.98 20.91
N GLN A 175 -9.25 -13.96 20.06
CA GLN A 175 -10.00 -13.81 18.83
C GLN A 175 -9.03 -13.92 17.66
N LEU A 176 -9.34 -14.82 16.72
CA LEU A 176 -8.64 -14.97 15.45
C LEU A 176 -9.65 -14.86 14.31
N ASN A 177 -9.46 -13.90 13.43
CA ASN A 177 -10.22 -13.78 12.19
C ASN A 177 -9.26 -14.02 11.02
N LEU A 178 -9.63 -14.91 10.11
CA LEU A 178 -8.91 -15.20 8.89
C LEU A 178 -9.88 -15.14 7.72
N GLU A 179 -9.56 -14.34 6.70
CA GLU A 179 -10.35 -14.24 5.49
C GLU A 179 -9.45 -14.38 4.27
N GLY A 180 -9.89 -15.22 3.32
CA GLY A 180 -9.32 -15.28 1.98
C GLY A 180 -10.40 -14.90 0.97
N ARG A 181 -10.07 -14.03 0.03
CA ARG A 181 -10.97 -13.71 -1.09
C ARG A 181 -10.25 -13.88 -2.41
N ARG A 182 -10.96 -14.49 -3.35
CA ARG A 182 -10.54 -14.65 -4.74
C ARG A 182 -11.66 -14.19 -5.66
N THR A 183 -11.30 -13.50 -6.74
CA THR A 183 -12.22 -13.12 -7.81
C THR A 183 -11.88 -13.85 -9.11
N LYS A 184 -12.88 -13.97 -9.99
CA LYS A 184 -12.70 -14.62 -11.30
C LYS A 184 -11.71 -13.79 -12.12
N GLY A 185 -10.58 -14.40 -12.48
CA GLY A 185 -9.50 -13.73 -13.22
C GLY A 185 -8.21 -13.53 -12.40
N ASP A 186 -8.24 -13.76 -11.09
CA ASP A 186 -7.03 -13.71 -10.27
C ASP A 186 -6.13 -14.93 -10.54
N SER A 187 -4.85 -14.67 -10.84
CA SER A 187 -3.82 -15.70 -11.07
C SER A 187 -3.45 -16.45 -9.81
N ASP A 188 -3.47 -15.76 -8.67
CA ASP A 188 -3.00 -16.28 -7.39
C ASP A 188 -4.11 -17.04 -6.65
N VAL A 189 -3.71 -17.99 -5.81
CA VAL A 189 -4.65 -18.82 -5.02
C VAL A 189 -5.31 -18.01 -3.90
N PHE A 190 -4.57 -17.07 -3.29
CA PHE A 190 -5.04 -16.17 -2.24
C PHE A 190 -4.58 -14.72 -2.51
N PRO A 191 -5.17 -14.03 -3.50
CA PRO A 191 -4.73 -12.69 -3.90
C PRO A 191 -5.06 -11.62 -2.85
N TYR A 192 -6.11 -11.83 -2.04
CA TYR A 192 -6.50 -10.95 -0.95
C TYR A 192 -6.68 -11.76 0.33
N THR A 193 -5.95 -11.37 1.36
CA THR A 193 -5.90 -12.05 2.66
C THR A 193 -6.02 -11.04 3.78
N ASN A 194 -6.98 -11.28 4.66
CA ASN A 194 -7.10 -10.53 5.90
C ASN A 194 -6.81 -11.45 7.06
N PHE A 195 -6.05 -10.96 8.03
CA PHE A 195 -5.94 -11.61 9.33
C PHE A 195 -6.07 -10.58 10.43
N PHE A 196 -6.67 -10.98 11.53
CA PHE A 196 -6.68 -10.22 12.76
C PHE A 196 -6.58 -11.16 13.94
N LEU A 197 -5.74 -10.78 14.89
CA LEU A 197 -5.54 -11.48 16.14
C LEU A 197 -5.76 -10.48 17.27
N ARG A 198 -6.51 -10.89 18.29
CA ARG A 198 -6.64 -10.15 19.54
C ARG A 198 -6.58 -11.10 20.72
N ALA A 199 -5.80 -10.74 21.73
CA ALA A 199 -5.68 -11.47 22.98
C ALA A 199 -6.00 -10.54 24.15
N ASP A 200 -6.94 -10.94 24.99
CA ASP A 200 -7.35 -10.23 26.20
C ASP A 200 -6.90 -11.04 27.43
N SER A 201 -6.26 -10.37 28.39
CA SER A 201 -5.79 -11.00 29.63
C SER A 201 -6.94 -11.42 30.56
N GLY A 202 -8.12 -10.84 30.38
CA GLY A 202 -9.15 -10.80 31.42
C GLY A 202 -8.74 -9.91 32.59
N GLN A 203 -9.62 -9.81 33.58
CA GLN A 203 -9.38 -9.05 34.79
C GLN A 203 -8.34 -9.76 35.68
N VAL A 204 -7.18 -9.14 35.87
CA VAL A 204 -6.15 -9.58 36.81
C VAL A 204 -6.06 -8.54 37.93
N GLY A 205 -6.77 -8.79 39.03
CA GLY A 205 -6.93 -7.81 40.11
C GLY A 205 -7.68 -6.56 39.63
N LYS A 206 -7.01 -5.41 39.68
CA LYS A 206 -7.55 -4.12 39.18
C LYS A 206 -7.15 -3.81 37.74
N PHE A 207 -6.40 -4.70 37.09
CA PHE A 207 -5.77 -4.42 35.80
C PHE A 207 -6.28 -5.37 34.73
N ARG A 208 -6.39 -4.86 33.50
CA ARG A 208 -6.77 -5.63 32.31
C ARG A 208 -6.03 -5.09 31.10
N VAL A 209 -5.57 -5.99 30.23
CA VAL A 209 -4.82 -5.65 29.01
C VAL A 209 -5.36 -6.45 27.84
N ALA A 210 -5.41 -5.81 26.69
CA ALA A 210 -5.61 -6.44 25.41
C ALA A 210 -4.48 -6.03 24.46
N ALA A 211 -4.00 -6.96 23.66
CA ALA A 211 -3.13 -6.69 22.53
C ALA A 211 -3.80 -7.23 21.27
N TYR A 212 -3.67 -6.50 20.17
CA TYR A 212 -4.24 -6.89 18.90
C TYR A 212 -3.34 -6.47 17.73
N GLY A 213 -3.52 -7.14 16.60
CA GLY A 213 -2.87 -6.75 15.37
C GLY A 213 -3.45 -7.49 14.18
N GLY A 214 -3.28 -6.92 13.01
CA GLY A 214 -3.85 -7.45 11.79
C GLY A 214 -3.24 -6.88 10.53
N LYS A 215 -3.61 -7.50 9.42
CA LYS A 215 -3.41 -7.01 8.06
C LYS A 215 -4.74 -7.11 7.34
N ARG A 216 -5.11 -6.06 6.63
CA ARG A 216 -6.27 -6.03 5.74
C ARG A 216 -5.87 -5.55 4.36
N ASP A 217 -6.27 -6.31 3.34
CA ASP A 217 -6.14 -5.89 1.95
C ASP A 217 -7.37 -5.08 1.53
N ILE A 218 -7.12 -3.86 1.07
CA ILE A 218 -8.10 -3.00 0.41
C ILE A 218 -8.13 -3.36 -1.06
N MET A 219 -9.29 -3.80 -1.53
CA MET A 219 -9.47 -4.14 -2.95
C MET A 219 -9.61 -2.89 -3.84
N PRO A 220 -9.07 -2.95 -5.07
CA PRO A 220 -9.30 -1.92 -6.07
C PRO A 220 -10.77 -1.89 -6.49
N ILE A 221 -11.28 -0.68 -6.72
CA ILE A 221 -12.55 -0.46 -7.44
C ILE A 221 -12.16 0.11 -8.79
N TYR A 222 -12.35 -0.67 -9.85
CA TYR A 222 -11.99 -0.26 -11.19
C TYR A 222 -13.15 0.42 -11.90
N GLY A 223 -12.83 1.47 -12.67
CA GLY A 223 -13.77 2.04 -13.64
C GLY A 223 -14.11 1.02 -14.74
N GLU A 224 -15.25 1.21 -15.39
CA GLU A 224 -15.71 0.34 -16.49
C GLU A 224 -14.78 0.39 -17.70
N ARG A 225 -14.25 1.58 -18.00
CA ARG A 225 -13.40 1.82 -19.18
C ARG A 225 -11.97 1.31 -18.96
N THR A 226 -11.43 0.77 -20.04
CA THR A 226 -10.04 0.31 -20.15
C THR A 226 -9.27 1.26 -21.06
N PHE A 227 -8.02 1.56 -20.72
CA PHE A 227 -7.15 2.45 -21.46
C PHE A 227 -5.88 1.74 -21.94
N GLU A 228 -5.40 2.08 -23.13
CA GLU A 228 -4.16 1.52 -23.69
C GLU A 228 -2.92 2.19 -23.07
N VAL A 229 -1.91 1.39 -22.69
CA VAL A 229 -0.65 1.87 -22.10
C VAL A 229 0.52 1.18 -22.82
N GLY A 230 0.94 1.71 -23.96
CA GLY A 230 2.01 1.10 -24.76
C GLY A 230 1.49 0.02 -25.70
N GLU A 231 2.41 -0.80 -26.25
CA GLU A 231 2.05 -1.86 -27.20
C GLU A 231 1.42 -3.05 -26.46
N ASN A 232 0.14 -3.33 -26.75
CA ASN A 232 -0.64 -4.48 -26.24
C ASN A 232 -0.88 -4.56 -24.72
N GLU A 233 -0.61 -3.48 -23.98
CA GLU A 233 -0.93 -3.41 -22.55
C GLU A 233 -2.10 -2.46 -22.32
N THR A 234 -2.98 -2.82 -21.38
CA THR A 234 -4.11 -1.98 -20.99
C THR A 234 -4.18 -1.83 -19.48
N VAL A 235 -4.70 -0.70 -19.04
CA VAL A 235 -4.93 -0.38 -17.63
C VAL A 235 -6.39 0.03 -17.42
N ARG A 236 -6.95 -0.35 -16.28
CA ARG A 236 -8.24 0.19 -15.81
C ARG A 236 -7.96 1.18 -14.70
N ASN A 237 -8.63 2.33 -14.75
CA ASN A 237 -8.50 3.33 -13.69
C ASN A 237 -9.01 2.78 -12.37
N SER A 238 -8.25 2.97 -11.30
CA SER A 238 -8.74 2.70 -9.95
C SER A 238 -9.40 3.96 -9.39
N LEU A 239 -10.68 3.83 -9.07
CA LEU A 239 -11.50 4.93 -8.57
C LEU A 239 -11.00 5.39 -7.19
N ARG A 240 -10.54 4.45 -6.36
CA ARG A 240 -9.92 4.70 -5.04
C ARG A 240 -8.49 4.14 -4.96
N TYR A 241 -7.78 4.53 -3.90
CA TYR A 241 -6.57 3.85 -3.45
C TYR A 241 -6.86 2.42 -3.00
N TYR A 242 -5.90 1.53 -3.26
CA TYR A 242 -5.97 0.11 -2.88
C TYR A 242 -4.57 -0.43 -2.58
N GLY A 243 -4.48 -1.50 -1.81
CA GLY A 243 -3.23 -1.92 -1.18
C GLY A 243 -3.50 -2.59 0.15
N ASP A 244 -2.63 -2.44 1.13
CA ASP A 244 -2.80 -3.08 2.43
C ASP A 244 -2.59 -2.14 3.61
N ILE A 245 -3.35 -2.41 4.67
CA ILE A 245 -3.29 -1.71 5.95
C ILE A 245 -2.88 -2.75 7.00
N LYS A 246 -1.83 -2.44 7.74
CA LYS A 246 -1.34 -3.24 8.86
C LYS A 246 -1.52 -2.44 10.13
N ASN A 247 -1.96 -3.08 11.19
CA ASN A 247 -2.08 -2.45 12.49
C ASN A 247 -1.60 -3.35 13.62
N ILE A 248 -1.08 -2.74 14.67
CA ILE A 248 -0.79 -3.37 15.94
C ILE A 248 -1.14 -2.39 17.05
N GLY A 249 -1.78 -2.88 18.10
CA GLY A 249 -2.19 -2.03 19.20
C GLY A 249 -2.29 -2.78 20.52
N MET A 250 -2.34 -1.99 21.59
CA MET A 250 -2.50 -2.46 22.94
C MET A 250 -3.41 -1.50 23.70
N THR A 251 -4.35 -2.03 24.46
CA THR A 251 -5.20 -1.27 25.36
C THR A 251 -5.09 -1.85 26.75
N ALA A 252 -4.88 -1.00 27.75
CA ALA A 252 -4.83 -1.36 29.15
C ALA A 252 -5.81 -0.52 29.94
N ALA A 253 -6.45 -1.10 30.95
CA ALA A 253 -7.27 -0.37 31.90
C ALA A 253 -6.97 -0.79 33.34
N TYR A 254 -7.02 0.20 34.23
CA TYR A 254 -6.81 0.07 35.66
C TYR A 254 -8.01 0.64 36.41
N ASP A 255 -8.75 -0.24 37.08
CA ASP A 255 -9.92 0.10 37.88
C ASP A 255 -9.45 0.54 39.28
N ILE A 256 -9.26 1.85 39.47
CA ILE A 256 -8.83 2.45 40.75
C ILE A 256 -9.84 2.09 41.84
N SER A 257 -11.13 2.22 41.51
CA SER A 257 -12.28 1.81 42.31
C SER A 257 -13.46 1.42 41.40
N LYS A 258 -14.64 1.16 41.97
CA LYS A 258 -15.85 0.85 41.19
C LYS A 258 -16.29 2.01 40.29
N ASP A 259 -15.98 3.23 40.70
CA ASP A 259 -16.45 4.47 40.06
C ASP A 259 -15.32 5.25 39.38
N HIS A 260 -14.08 4.78 39.47
CA HIS A 260 -12.91 5.46 38.90
C HIS A 260 -12.02 4.48 38.14
N SER A 261 -11.74 4.78 36.89
CA SER A 261 -10.87 3.96 36.03
C SER A 261 -9.93 4.81 35.18
N LEU A 262 -8.73 4.29 34.95
CA LEU A 262 -7.76 4.84 34.03
C LEU A 262 -7.61 3.86 32.86
N SER A 263 -7.70 4.33 31.62
CA SER A 263 -7.41 3.54 30.42
C SER A 263 -6.30 4.18 29.60
N PHE A 264 -5.51 3.33 28.94
CA PHE A 264 -4.38 3.70 28.12
C PHE A 264 -4.40 2.86 26.85
N SER A 265 -4.23 3.49 25.69
CA SER A 265 -4.12 2.79 24.41
C SER A 265 -2.90 3.26 23.63
N LEU A 266 -2.32 2.31 22.90
CA LEU A 266 -1.22 2.47 21.96
C LEU A 266 -1.62 1.80 20.66
N ASP A 267 -1.49 2.52 19.56
CA ASP A 267 -1.82 2.00 18.24
C ASP A 267 -0.76 2.44 17.24
N HIS A 268 -0.32 1.50 16.42
CA HIS A 268 0.52 1.74 15.27
C HIS A 268 -0.19 1.21 14.01
N VAL A 269 -0.31 2.07 13.00
CA VAL A 269 -0.95 1.75 11.72
C VAL A 269 0.02 2.09 10.59
N ASN A 270 0.24 1.13 9.71
CA ASN A 270 0.99 1.29 8.47
C ASN A 270 0.07 1.04 7.28
N GLU A 271 0.11 1.92 6.30
CA GLU A 271 -0.68 1.88 5.08
C GLU A 271 0.27 1.95 3.87
N ASP A 272 0.16 1.00 2.93
CA ASP A 272 0.83 1.05 1.62
C ASP A 272 -0.24 0.92 0.53
N MET A 273 -0.50 2.03 -0.15
CA MET A 273 -1.57 2.15 -1.12
C MET A 273 -1.06 2.64 -2.47
N LYS A 274 -1.75 2.19 -3.52
CA LYS A 274 -1.52 2.62 -4.89
C LYS A 274 -2.82 2.96 -5.60
N ARG A 275 -2.72 3.79 -6.63
CA ARG A 275 -3.83 4.17 -7.50
C ARG A 275 -3.32 4.45 -8.92
N TYR A 276 -4.11 4.05 -9.92
CA TYR A 276 -3.79 4.22 -11.34
C TYR A 276 -4.84 5.07 -12.04
N VAL A 277 -4.40 6.08 -12.79
CA VAL A 277 -5.29 6.95 -13.57
C VAL A 277 -4.71 7.25 -14.95
N LYS A 278 -5.50 7.04 -15.98
CA LYS A 278 -5.27 7.48 -17.36
C LYS A 278 -6.57 8.06 -17.93
N ARG A 279 -6.52 9.19 -18.65
CA ARG A 279 -7.74 9.93 -19.06
C ARG A 279 -8.12 9.69 -20.51
N SER A 280 -7.20 9.29 -21.38
CA SER A 280 -7.46 8.96 -22.80
C SER A 280 -6.61 7.81 -23.32
N ASN A 281 -6.99 7.26 -24.48
CA ASN A 281 -6.17 6.29 -25.23
C ASN A 281 -5.06 6.94 -26.06
N SER A 282 -4.82 8.25 -25.91
CA SER A 282 -3.71 8.88 -26.60
C SER A 282 -2.39 8.26 -26.12
N PHE A 283 -1.57 7.84 -27.08
CA PHE A 283 -0.19 7.42 -26.81
C PHE A 283 0.63 8.57 -26.17
N MET A 284 0.27 9.81 -26.48
CA MET A 284 0.92 11.01 -25.91
C MET A 284 0.40 11.35 -24.51
N GLU A 285 -0.56 10.60 -23.98
CA GLU A 285 -0.98 10.74 -22.58
C GLU A 285 -0.39 9.62 -21.72
N PRO A 286 0.50 9.95 -20.77
CA PRO A 286 1.09 8.95 -19.89
C PRO A 286 0.09 8.51 -18.79
N VAL A 287 0.27 7.29 -18.27
CA VAL A 287 -0.46 6.82 -17.07
C VAL A 287 0.11 7.50 -15.83
N GLN A 288 -0.76 7.92 -14.92
CA GLN A 288 -0.40 8.44 -13.61
C GLN A 288 -0.51 7.34 -12.56
N ASN A 289 0.60 7.10 -11.85
CA ASN A 289 0.73 6.14 -10.78
C ASN A 289 0.88 6.92 -9.47
N PHE A 290 -0.10 6.81 -8.60
CA PHE A 290 -0.05 7.39 -7.26
C PHE A 290 0.34 6.29 -6.28
N LYS A 291 1.28 6.60 -5.40
CA LYS A 291 1.62 5.82 -4.22
C LYS A 291 1.36 6.68 -2.99
N ARG A 292 0.79 6.08 -1.97
CA ARG A 292 0.57 6.68 -0.66
C ARG A 292 1.06 5.71 0.39
N GLU A 293 2.06 6.11 1.15
CA GLU A 293 2.53 5.40 2.33
C GLU A 293 2.25 6.25 3.57
N ILE A 294 1.63 5.65 4.57
CA ILE A 294 1.36 6.32 5.84
C ILE A 294 1.83 5.44 6.98
N ASP A 295 2.51 6.08 7.94
CA ASP A 295 2.97 5.47 9.18
C ASP A 295 2.46 6.31 10.35
N ARG A 296 1.59 5.73 11.18
CA ARG A 296 0.87 6.46 12.22
C ARG A 296 1.00 5.78 13.58
N ASP A 297 1.43 6.55 14.57
CA ASP A 297 1.37 6.20 15.99
C ASP A 297 0.29 7.03 16.69
N ASN A 298 -0.54 6.39 17.50
CA ASN A 298 -1.52 7.03 18.38
C ASN A 298 -1.31 6.56 19.83
N TYR A 299 -1.34 7.52 20.73
CA TYR A 299 -1.18 7.33 22.16
C TYR A 299 -2.35 8.00 22.86
N ARG A 300 -3.09 7.26 23.69
CA ARG A 300 -4.22 7.80 24.43
C ARG A 300 -4.15 7.45 25.91
N LEU A 301 -4.51 8.41 26.73
CA LEU A 301 -4.74 8.26 28.16
C LEU A 301 -6.12 8.82 28.50
N SER A 302 -6.95 8.05 29.17
CA SER A 302 -8.31 8.40 29.53
C SER A 302 -8.57 8.12 31.00
N TYR A 303 -9.11 9.10 31.71
CA TYR A 303 -9.56 8.96 33.09
C TYR A 303 -11.07 9.17 33.15
N ALA A 304 -11.78 8.15 33.64
CA ALA A 304 -13.21 8.22 33.88
C ALA A 304 -13.49 8.15 35.38
N GLY A 305 -14.40 8.99 35.85
CA GLY A 305 -14.82 9.06 37.23
C GLY A 305 -16.32 9.27 37.36
N ARG A 306 -16.90 8.74 38.43
CA ARG A 306 -18.30 8.98 38.81
C ARG A 306 -18.37 9.30 40.29
N SER A 307 -19.16 10.31 40.65
CA SER A 307 -19.45 10.65 42.04
C SER A 307 -20.86 11.20 42.16
N GLY A 308 -21.70 10.50 42.94
CA GLY A 308 -23.09 10.87 43.14
C GLY A 308 -23.86 10.98 41.83
N ALA A 309 -24.43 12.16 41.58
CA ALA A 309 -25.22 12.47 40.39
C ALA A 309 -24.37 12.88 39.17
N SER A 310 -23.04 12.90 39.27
CA SER A 310 -22.16 13.33 38.17
C SER A 310 -21.18 12.25 37.73
N ASP A 311 -20.95 12.18 36.43
CA ASP A 311 -19.84 11.46 35.81
C ASP A 311 -18.97 12.42 35.01
N TRP A 312 -17.70 12.08 34.86
CA TRP A 312 -16.75 12.86 34.10
C TRP A 312 -15.72 11.97 33.42
N LYS A 313 -15.18 12.49 32.32
CA LYS A 313 -14.13 11.87 31.53
C LYS A 313 -13.12 12.93 31.12
N VAL A 314 -11.83 12.60 31.26
CA VAL A 314 -10.72 13.41 30.78
C VAL A 314 -9.86 12.54 29.87
N ASP A 315 -9.76 12.96 28.61
CA ASP A 315 -9.01 12.28 27.56
C ASP A 315 -7.81 13.13 27.13
N LEU A 316 -6.66 12.49 27.00
CA LEU A 316 -5.43 13.02 26.43
C LEU A 316 -5.04 12.13 25.25
N ASP A 317 -4.88 12.71 24.07
CA ASP A 317 -4.51 12.01 22.85
C ASP A 317 -3.32 12.71 22.18
N TYR A 318 -2.34 11.91 21.80
CA TYR A 318 -1.23 12.33 20.97
C TYR A 318 -1.12 11.42 19.76
N THR A 319 -1.19 12.01 18.57
CA THR A 319 -1.05 11.30 17.30
C THR A 319 0.15 11.85 16.54
N LYS A 320 0.96 10.96 15.98
CA LYS A 320 2.04 11.26 15.05
C LYS A 320 1.81 10.47 13.77
N MET A 321 1.90 11.12 12.62
CA MET A 321 1.72 10.46 11.32
C MET A 321 2.75 10.97 10.33
N ASN A 322 3.45 10.05 9.67
CA ASN A 322 4.27 10.35 8.51
C ASN A 322 3.49 10.01 7.25
N GLU A 323 3.43 10.94 6.31
CA GLU A 323 2.83 10.78 4.98
C GLU A 323 3.96 10.84 3.95
N ASP A 324 4.13 9.78 3.16
CA ASP A 324 5.03 9.69 2.02
C ASP A 324 4.21 9.36 0.75
N ASP A 325 3.79 10.42 0.06
CA ASP A 325 2.99 10.33 -1.16
C ASP A 325 3.87 10.65 -2.38
N ILE A 326 3.89 9.73 -3.35
CA ILE A 326 4.64 9.89 -4.59
C ILE A 326 3.69 9.76 -5.77
N THR A 327 3.71 10.72 -6.69
CA THR A 327 3.06 10.56 -8.01
C THR A 327 4.09 10.46 -9.10
N LEU A 328 4.09 9.32 -9.78
CA LEU A 328 4.88 9.05 -10.96
C LEU A 328 3.99 9.06 -12.19
N THR A 329 4.59 9.35 -13.33
CA THR A 329 3.89 9.29 -14.63
C THR A 329 4.78 8.63 -15.66
N SER A 330 4.20 7.76 -16.49
CA SER A 330 4.96 6.94 -17.43
C SER A 330 4.14 6.66 -18.69
N TYR A 331 4.78 6.60 -19.86
CA TYR A 331 4.13 6.08 -21.08
C TYR A 331 4.05 4.54 -21.11
N TYR A 332 4.68 3.89 -20.15
CA TYR A 332 4.77 2.44 -20.03
C TYR A 332 4.13 1.97 -18.73
N ASN A 333 3.62 0.74 -18.71
CA ASN A 333 2.99 0.18 -17.53
C ASN A 333 4.03 -0.19 -16.46
N ASN A 334 4.01 0.54 -15.34
CA ASN A 334 4.75 0.25 -14.10
C ASN A 334 6.25 -0.15 -14.25
N PRO A 335 7.10 0.60 -14.98
CA PRO A 335 8.52 0.26 -15.08
C PRO A 335 9.25 0.65 -13.79
N THR A 336 9.54 -0.32 -12.92
CA THR A 336 10.11 -0.05 -11.58
C THR A 336 11.55 0.48 -11.62
N TYR A 337 12.33 0.20 -12.68
CA TYR A 337 13.79 0.46 -12.68
C TYR A 337 14.38 0.95 -14.01
N GLN A 338 13.55 1.38 -14.97
CA GLN A 338 14.04 1.71 -16.32
C GLN A 338 14.25 3.22 -16.56
N GLY A 339 14.14 4.06 -15.51
CA GLY A 339 14.25 5.52 -15.66
C GLY A 339 13.16 6.15 -16.55
N LYS A 340 12.09 5.41 -16.84
CA LYS A 340 10.98 5.81 -17.73
C LYS A 340 9.88 6.60 -17.01
N ASN A 341 10.01 6.78 -15.69
CA ASN A 341 9.04 7.48 -14.86
C ASN A 341 9.42 8.95 -14.71
N TRP A 342 8.44 9.83 -14.86
CA TRP A 342 8.53 11.23 -14.47
C TRP A 342 7.94 11.42 -13.08
N LEU A 343 8.73 12.02 -12.20
CA LEU A 343 8.27 12.46 -10.89
C LEU A 343 7.46 13.74 -11.02
N ASN A 344 6.17 13.67 -10.67
CA ASN A 344 5.28 14.84 -10.69
C ASN A 344 5.10 15.44 -9.30
N TYR A 345 5.09 14.59 -8.28
CA TYR A 345 4.67 14.96 -6.94
C TYR A 345 5.39 14.13 -5.90
N VAL A 346 5.81 14.78 -4.82
CA VAL A 346 6.31 14.17 -3.59
C VAL A 346 5.77 14.98 -2.44
N ASP A 347 5.09 14.32 -1.50
CA ASP A 347 4.88 14.84 -0.16
C ASP A 347 5.59 13.91 0.82
N ASP A 348 6.50 14.48 1.60
CA ASP A 348 7.08 13.86 2.79
C ASP A 348 6.76 14.80 3.96
N VAL A 349 5.70 14.46 4.70
CA VAL A 349 5.10 15.33 5.71
C VAL A 349 4.90 14.59 7.02
N MET A 350 5.47 15.15 8.08
CA MET A 350 5.26 14.71 9.44
C MET A 350 4.18 15.55 10.09
N HIS A 351 3.07 14.91 10.44
CA HIS A 351 1.95 15.48 11.18
C HIS A 351 2.02 15.08 12.66
N ARG A 352 1.65 16.01 13.54
CA ARG A 352 1.57 15.82 14.99
C ARG A 352 0.33 16.52 15.52
N GLN A 353 -0.53 15.76 16.18
CA GLN A 353 -1.73 16.27 16.83
C GLN A 353 -1.68 16.01 18.33
N TRP A 354 -1.99 17.05 19.10
CA TRP A 354 -2.26 16.96 20.53
C TRP A 354 -3.73 17.32 20.77
N SER A 355 -4.44 16.49 21.54
CA SER A 355 -5.82 16.74 21.94
C SER A 355 -5.99 16.51 23.44
N ILE A 356 -6.70 17.44 24.10
CA ILE A 356 -7.19 17.28 25.45
C ILE A 356 -8.69 17.55 25.44
N LYS A 357 -9.46 16.67 26.07
CA LYS A 357 -10.90 16.82 26.21
C LYS A 357 -11.31 16.47 27.62
N ALA A 358 -12.07 17.36 28.26
CA ALA A 358 -12.73 17.10 29.52
C ALA A 358 -14.24 17.26 29.32
N SER A 359 -15.01 16.27 29.73
CA SER A 359 -16.47 16.31 29.67
C SER A 359 -17.06 15.76 30.96
N ALA A 360 -18.21 16.26 31.34
CA ALA A 360 -18.97 15.77 32.48
C ALA A 360 -20.46 15.82 32.19
N ASN A 361 -21.18 14.89 32.79
CA ASN A 361 -22.63 14.88 32.83
C ASN A 361 -23.09 14.94 34.28
N THR A 362 -24.05 15.80 34.57
CA THR A 362 -24.64 15.94 35.91
C THR A 362 -26.15 15.80 35.81
N GLN A 363 -26.70 14.82 36.53
CA GLN A 363 -28.15 14.68 36.69
C GLN A 363 -28.65 15.74 37.67
N VAL A 364 -29.27 16.80 37.15
CA VAL A 364 -29.74 17.95 37.95
C VAL A 364 -31.10 17.64 38.61
N SER A 365 -31.93 16.85 37.95
CA SER A 365 -33.18 16.28 38.48
C SER A 365 -33.51 14.98 37.73
N ASP A 366 -34.54 14.23 38.11
CA ASP A 366 -34.96 13.00 37.40
C ASP A 366 -35.19 13.19 35.89
N ASN A 367 -35.51 14.43 35.52
CA ASN A 367 -35.90 14.86 34.19
C ASN A 367 -34.90 15.83 33.55
N HIS A 368 -33.73 16.10 34.15
CA HIS A 368 -32.75 17.03 33.56
C HIS A 368 -31.34 16.49 33.68
N LEU A 369 -30.70 16.24 32.54
CA LEU A 369 -29.28 15.90 32.42
C LEU A 369 -28.55 17.09 31.81
N LEU A 370 -27.57 17.61 32.55
CA LEU A 370 -26.71 18.69 32.09
C LEU A 370 -25.39 18.08 31.61
N SER A 371 -25.09 18.23 30.32
CA SER A 371 -23.82 17.80 29.73
C SER A 371 -22.97 19.02 29.38
N TYR A 372 -21.73 19.02 29.84
CA TYR A 372 -20.80 20.11 29.58
C TYR A 372 -19.39 19.58 29.33
N GLY A 373 -18.63 20.31 28.53
CA GLY A 373 -17.29 19.90 28.18
C GLY A 373 -16.47 21.00 27.54
N VAL A 374 -15.16 20.80 27.62
CA VAL A 374 -14.14 21.66 27.02
C VAL A 374 -13.15 20.76 26.30
N GLY A 375 -12.84 21.13 25.06
CA GLY A 375 -11.85 20.44 24.24
C GLY A 375 -10.85 21.43 23.66
N PHE A 376 -9.60 21.00 23.55
CA PHE A 376 -8.56 21.72 22.84
C PHE A 376 -7.76 20.72 21.98
N THR A 377 -7.69 21.01 20.68
CA THR A 377 -6.92 20.19 19.73
C THR A 377 -6.00 21.10 18.92
N GLN A 378 -4.72 20.73 18.85
CA GLN A 378 -3.71 21.41 18.07
C GLN A 378 -3.04 20.41 17.12
N GLU A 379 -3.04 20.75 15.84
CA GLU A 379 -2.36 20.00 14.80
C GLU A 379 -1.21 20.83 14.23
N LYS A 380 -0.07 20.19 14.02
CA LYS A 380 1.11 20.76 13.38
C LYS A 380 1.59 19.78 12.32
N GLY A 381 1.98 20.28 11.17
CA GLY A 381 2.74 19.49 10.23
C GLY A 381 3.93 20.23 9.67
N GLU A 382 5.00 19.47 9.45
CA GLU A 382 6.25 19.94 8.88
C GLU A 382 6.76 18.93 7.86
N GLY A 383 7.26 19.41 6.72
CA GLY A 383 7.67 18.51 5.65
C GLY A 383 8.14 19.22 4.38
N SER A 384 8.40 18.40 3.37
CA SER A 384 8.70 18.84 2.01
C SER A 384 7.58 18.41 1.07
N ARG A 385 7.06 19.37 0.32
CA ARG A 385 6.10 19.13 -0.76
C ARG A 385 6.67 19.65 -2.07
N LEU A 386 6.72 18.82 -3.09
CA LEU A 386 7.07 19.20 -4.44
C LEU A 386 5.78 19.37 -5.25
N LYS A 387 5.31 20.61 -5.37
CA LYS A 387 4.10 20.96 -6.14
C LYS A 387 4.48 21.89 -7.29
N ASN A 388 4.24 21.45 -8.54
CA ASN A 388 4.40 22.21 -9.79
C ASN A 388 5.63 23.16 -9.82
N SER A 389 6.79 22.66 -10.26
CA SER A 389 7.95 23.52 -10.48
C SER A 389 7.69 24.47 -11.67
N PRO A 390 7.66 25.80 -11.47
CA PRO A 390 7.45 26.75 -12.56
C PRO A 390 8.61 26.76 -13.57
N ASN A 391 9.79 26.34 -13.14
CA ASN A 391 10.96 26.16 -13.99
C ASN A 391 11.39 24.70 -13.97
N THR A 392 11.45 24.11 -15.15
CA THR A 392 11.94 22.75 -15.35
C THR A 392 13.17 22.81 -16.22
N TYR A 393 14.24 22.16 -15.82
CA TYR A 393 15.40 21.99 -16.68
C TYR A 393 15.75 20.53 -16.80
N THR A 394 16.40 20.24 -17.91
CA THR A 394 16.90 18.93 -18.25
C THR A 394 18.35 18.86 -17.81
N ARG A 395 18.71 17.85 -17.03
CA ARG A 395 20.11 17.52 -16.79
C ARG A 395 20.40 16.16 -17.39
N THR A 396 21.46 16.08 -18.17
CA THR A 396 22.04 14.80 -18.56
C THR A 396 22.69 14.20 -17.32
N ILE A 397 22.10 13.15 -16.78
CA ILE A 397 22.69 12.36 -15.70
C ILE A 397 23.53 11.28 -16.37
N ASN A 398 24.78 11.14 -15.93
CA ASN A 398 25.61 10.05 -16.35
C ASN A 398 25.03 8.74 -15.78
N PRO A 399 24.67 7.74 -16.60
CA PRO A 399 24.12 6.46 -16.11
C PRO A 399 24.99 5.80 -15.04
N TRP A 400 26.31 6.00 -15.11
CA TRP A 400 27.29 5.51 -14.14
C TRP A 400 27.15 6.11 -12.73
N ASP A 401 26.53 7.28 -12.59
CA ASP A 401 26.25 7.93 -11.30
C ASP A 401 24.91 7.47 -10.69
N TYR A 402 24.01 6.93 -11.52
CA TYR A 402 22.70 6.42 -11.11
C TYR A 402 22.79 4.99 -10.56
N ASP A 403 23.56 4.13 -11.22
CA ASP A 403 23.69 2.70 -10.88
C ASP A 403 24.41 2.45 -9.54
N LYS A 404 25.27 3.38 -9.09
CA LYS A 404 26.05 3.25 -7.84
C LYS A 404 25.23 3.50 -6.56
N ASN A 405 24.04 4.10 -6.68
CA ASN A 405 23.21 4.53 -5.54
C ASN A 405 21.87 3.80 -5.44
N LEU A 406 21.65 2.75 -6.25
CA LEU A 406 20.44 1.92 -6.16
C LEU A 406 20.57 0.94 -4.99
N TRP A 407 20.38 1.45 -3.78
CA TRP A 407 20.13 0.59 -2.63
C TRP A 407 18.76 -0.08 -2.81
N THR A 408 18.73 -1.41 -2.84
CA THR A 408 17.50 -2.21 -2.81
C THR A 408 17.37 -2.92 -1.48
N LYS A 409 16.15 -3.05 -0.95
CA LYS A 409 15.87 -3.87 0.24
C LYS A 409 16.32 -5.33 -0.03
N PRO A 410 17.02 -6.00 0.91
CA PRO A 410 17.39 -7.40 0.75
C PRO A 410 16.14 -8.27 0.52
N GLY A 411 16.12 -9.03 -0.59
CA GLY A 411 14.99 -9.92 -0.96
C GLY A 411 14.16 -9.45 -2.16
N GLU A 412 14.31 -8.21 -2.61
CA GLU A 412 13.78 -7.78 -3.91
C GLU A 412 14.73 -8.15 -5.06
N LYS A 413 14.20 -8.34 -6.27
CA LYS A 413 14.99 -8.62 -7.48
C LYS A 413 15.89 -7.43 -7.77
N ALA A 414 17.15 -7.50 -7.36
CA ALA A 414 18.18 -6.51 -7.68
C ALA A 414 18.23 -6.27 -9.20
N PRO A 415 18.48 -5.04 -9.66
CA PRO A 415 18.52 -4.76 -11.09
C PRO A 415 19.61 -5.60 -11.76
N MET A 416 19.29 -6.19 -12.92
CA MET A 416 20.33 -6.71 -13.82
C MET A 416 21.10 -5.53 -14.39
N SER A 417 22.34 -5.32 -13.93
CA SER A 417 23.24 -4.36 -14.55
C SER A 417 23.89 -4.98 -15.79
N LEU A 418 23.81 -4.27 -16.92
CA LEU A 418 24.51 -4.65 -18.18
C LEU A 418 25.97 -4.20 -18.18
N VAL A 419 26.49 -3.71 -17.04
CA VAL A 419 27.87 -3.25 -16.90
C VAL A 419 28.81 -4.45 -16.91
N HIS A 420 29.55 -4.59 -18.01
CA HIS A 420 30.64 -5.55 -18.13
C HIS A 420 31.97 -4.90 -17.72
N ASP A 421 32.68 -5.51 -16.77
CA ASP A 421 34.00 -5.04 -16.35
C ASP A 421 35.04 -5.39 -17.42
N TYR A 422 35.43 -4.42 -18.23
CA TYR A 422 36.38 -4.61 -19.32
C TYR A 422 37.82 -4.50 -18.81
N ALA A 423 38.65 -5.49 -19.14
CA ALA A 423 40.08 -5.41 -18.92
C ALA A 423 40.68 -4.22 -19.69
N MET A 424 41.39 -3.34 -18.99
CA MET A 424 42.03 -2.15 -19.58
C MET A 424 43.49 -2.45 -19.93
N THR A 425 43.88 -2.14 -21.17
CA THR A 425 45.26 -2.15 -21.65
C THR A 425 45.74 -0.72 -21.90
N ARG A 426 47.03 -0.50 -22.16
CA ARG A 426 47.53 0.80 -22.64
C ARG A 426 47.96 0.67 -24.09
N ASN A 427 47.56 1.63 -24.93
CA ASN A 427 48.03 1.68 -26.31
C ASN A 427 49.51 2.13 -26.37
N SER A 428 50.10 2.13 -27.57
CA SER A 428 51.50 2.54 -27.80
C SER A 428 51.81 3.99 -27.39
N ALA A 429 50.80 4.83 -27.19
CA ALA A 429 50.92 6.20 -26.67
C ALA A 429 50.66 6.31 -25.15
N GLY A 430 50.57 5.18 -24.44
CA GLY A 430 50.34 5.13 -22.99
C GLY A 430 48.89 5.40 -22.54
N ILE A 431 47.97 5.60 -23.49
CA ILE A 431 46.56 5.91 -23.23
C ILE A 431 45.80 4.61 -22.89
N PRO A 432 45.06 4.55 -21.78
CA PRO A 432 44.21 3.42 -21.47
C PRO A 432 43.17 3.15 -22.58
N LYS A 433 43.16 1.93 -23.10
CA LYS A 433 42.20 1.40 -24.07
C LYS A 433 41.73 0.04 -23.55
N TYR A 434 40.42 -0.19 -23.52
CA TYR A 434 39.90 -1.52 -23.20
C TYR A 434 40.43 -2.56 -24.21
N ASP A 435 40.60 -3.80 -23.76
CA ASP A 435 41.15 -4.92 -24.56
C ASP A 435 40.15 -5.37 -25.66
N SER A 436 39.93 -4.49 -26.65
CA SER A 436 38.92 -4.65 -27.70
C SER A 436 39.10 -5.92 -28.52
N ASP A 437 40.34 -6.39 -28.63
CA ASP A 437 40.71 -7.49 -29.50
C ASP A 437 40.47 -8.82 -28.77
N TYR A 438 40.77 -8.88 -27.46
CA TYR A 438 40.38 -10.03 -26.64
C TYR A 438 38.86 -10.15 -26.52
N GLU A 439 38.15 -9.04 -26.37
CA GLU A 439 36.68 -9.07 -26.31
C GLU A 439 36.09 -9.58 -27.62
N ARG A 440 36.67 -9.19 -28.76
CA ARG A 440 36.17 -9.57 -30.09
C ARG A 440 36.51 -11.00 -30.50
N TYR A 441 37.63 -11.55 -30.04
CA TYR A 441 38.17 -12.83 -30.53
C TYR A 441 38.41 -13.89 -29.46
N GLY A 442 38.49 -13.50 -28.18
CA GLY A 442 38.47 -14.42 -27.03
C GLY A 442 39.73 -15.24 -26.79
N TYR A 443 40.82 -15.02 -27.53
CA TYR A 443 42.00 -15.88 -27.48
C TYR A 443 43.29 -15.11 -27.15
N LYS A 444 44.05 -15.64 -26.17
CA LYS A 444 45.39 -15.18 -25.78
C LYS A 444 46.35 -16.35 -25.92
N ASN A 445 47.57 -16.09 -26.36
CA ASN A 445 48.63 -17.10 -26.40
C ASN A 445 49.18 -17.37 -24.98
N GLU A 446 50.10 -18.33 -24.87
CA GLU A 446 50.76 -18.75 -23.60
C GLU A 446 51.47 -17.59 -22.89
N ASN A 447 51.83 -16.53 -23.61
CA ASN A 447 52.46 -15.31 -23.09
C ASN A 447 51.45 -14.22 -22.71
N GLY A 448 50.15 -14.52 -22.71
CA GLY A 448 49.08 -13.59 -22.34
C GLY A 448 48.77 -12.50 -23.37
N LYS A 449 49.34 -12.57 -24.59
CA LYS A 449 49.09 -11.62 -25.68
C LYS A 449 47.89 -12.07 -26.51
N VAL A 450 47.00 -11.14 -26.85
CA VAL A 450 45.85 -11.40 -27.72
C VAL A 450 46.32 -11.85 -29.10
N VAL A 451 45.71 -12.92 -29.60
CA VAL A 451 45.99 -13.46 -30.93
C VAL A 451 44.84 -13.07 -31.85
N LEU A 452 45.17 -12.40 -32.95
CA LEU A 452 44.21 -12.02 -33.97
C LEU A 452 44.00 -13.17 -34.97
N PRO A 453 42.78 -13.36 -35.50
CA PRO A 453 42.55 -14.33 -36.56
C PRO A 453 43.28 -13.92 -37.86
N PRO A 454 43.60 -14.87 -38.76
CA PRO A 454 44.26 -14.58 -40.03
C PRO A 454 43.53 -13.53 -40.88
N PHE A 455 42.20 -13.48 -40.77
CA PHE A 455 41.34 -12.48 -41.41
C PHE A 455 40.51 -11.76 -40.34
N THR A 456 40.81 -10.48 -40.11
CA THR A 456 40.21 -9.70 -39.01
C THR A 456 38.85 -9.09 -39.39
N TYR A 457 38.16 -8.52 -38.40
CA TYR A 457 36.89 -7.83 -38.64
C TYR A 457 37.09 -6.52 -39.41
N GLU A 458 38.24 -5.89 -39.25
CA GLU A 458 38.61 -4.69 -40.00
C GLU A 458 38.84 -5.03 -41.48
N ASP A 459 39.47 -6.18 -41.75
CA ASP A 459 39.60 -6.73 -43.11
C ASP A 459 38.22 -7.05 -43.72
N PHE A 460 37.32 -7.67 -42.94
CA PHE A 460 35.95 -7.96 -43.34
C PHE A 460 35.16 -6.70 -43.71
N GLN A 461 35.29 -5.62 -42.92
CA GLN A 461 34.61 -4.35 -43.20
C GLN A 461 35.19 -3.63 -44.43
N LYS A 462 36.50 -3.73 -44.64
CA LYS A 462 37.19 -3.06 -45.75
C LYS A 462 36.98 -3.78 -47.08
N TYR A 463 36.83 -5.11 -47.06
CA TYR A 463 36.70 -5.94 -48.25
C TYR A 463 35.46 -6.86 -48.21
N PRO A 464 34.23 -6.28 -48.26
CA PRO A 464 32.98 -7.06 -48.27
C PRO A 464 32.65 -7.68 -49.65
N ASP A 465 33.37 -7.27 -50.70
CA ASP A 465 33.08 -7.60 -52.10
C ASP A 465 33.66 -8.94 -52.56
N ILE A 466 33.28 -9.38 -53.76
CA ILE A 466 33.63 -10.70 -54.32
C ILE A 466 35.10 -10.72 -54.77
N VAL A 467 35.62 -9.60 -55.26
CA VAL A 467 36.99 -9.48 -55.77
C VAL A 467 37.85 -8.76 -54.75
N VAL A 468 38.79 -9.48 -54.16
CA VAL A 468 39.76 -8.92 -53.20
C VAL A 468 41.18 -9.20 -53.69
N PRO A 469 42.18 -8.41 -53.26
CA PRO A 469 43.57 -8.68 -53.59
C PRO A 469 43.98 -10.12 -53.21
N PRO A 470 44.83 -10.81 -54.01
CA PRO A 470 45.18 -12.22 -53.76
C PRO A 470 45.69 -12.51 -52.36
N GLU A 471 46.40 -11.56 -51.74
CA GLU A 471 46.90 -11.67 -50.37
C GLU A 471 45.78 -11.65 -49.31
N ILE A 472 44.70 -10.91 -49.56
CA ILE A 472 43.53 -10.83 -48.68
C ILE A 472 42.65 -12.06 -48.86
N GLU A 473 42.55 -12.57 -50.08
CA GLU A 473 41.87 -13.83 -50.36
C GLU A 473 42.55 -14.99 -49.62
N ALA A 474 43.88 -15.09 -49.70
CA ALA A 474 44.64 -16.11 -48.99
C ALA A 474 44.42 -16.06 -47.46
N LYS A 475 44.34 -14.86 -46.87
CA LYS A 475 44.00 -14.69 -45.44
C LYS A 475 42.58 -15.16 -45.12
N ARG A 476 41.62 -14.82 -45.99
CA ARG A 476 40.21 -15.20 -45.86
C ARG A 476 40.05 -16.72 -45.93
N GLU A 477 40.69 -17.37 -46.88
CA GLU A 477 40.71 -18.82 -47.04
C GLU A 477 41.38 -19.50 -45.84
N ALA A 478 42.55 -19.02 -45.42
CA ALA A 478 43.24 -19.56 -44.24
C ALA A 478 42.38 -19.50 -42.97
N PHE A 479 41.63 -18.42 -42.76
CA PHE A 479 40.73 -18.32 -41.61
C PHE A 479 39.47 -19.18 -41.76
N ALA A 480 38.92 -19.31 -42.97
CA ALA A 480 37.79 -20.18 -43.24
C ALA A 480 38.14 -21.66 -42.96
N GLU A 481 39.32 -22.11 -43.37
CA GLU A 481 39.81 -23.46 -43.08
C GLU A 481 40.02 -23.69 -41.58
N GLN A 482 40.51 -22.69 -40.83
CA GLN A 482 40.57 -22.78 -39.36
C GLN A 482 39.19 -22.96 -38.71
N LEU A 483 38.16 -22.27 -39.24
CA LEU A 483 36.80 -22.41 -38.71
C LEU A 483 36.17 -23.75 -39.06
N LYS A 484 36.45 -24.31 -40.25
CA LYS A 484 36.01 -25.65 -40.65
C LYS A 484 36.69 -26.76 -39.86
N ALA A 485 37.96 -26.55 -39.47
CA ALA A 485 38.72 -27.53 -38.70
C ALA A 485 38.21 -27.74 -37.26
N ASP A 486 37.39 -26.82 -36.71
CA ASP A 486 36.75 -27.00 -35.40
C ASP A 486 35.44 -27.81 -35.56
N PRO A 487 35.35 -29.05 -35.01
CA PRO A 487 34.17 -29.90 -35.18
C PRO A 487 32.88 -29.27 -34.65
N ARG A 488 32.97 -28.33 -33.69
CA ARG A 488 31.82 -27.61 -33.11
C ARG A 488 31.15 -26.66 -34.10
N ASN A 489 31.86 -26.25 -35.14
CA ASN A 489 31.35 -25.36 -36.18
C ASN A 489 30.65 -26.12 -37.32
N LEU A 490 30.96 -27.41 -37.49
CA LEU A 490 30.40 -28.25 -38.55
C LEU A 490 28.87 -28.40 -38.43
N GLU A 491 28.32 -28.39 -37.21
CA GLU A 491 26.86 -28.41 -36.96
C GLU A 491 26.14 -27.18 -37.55
N TYR A 492 26.84 -26.05 -37.65
CA TYR A 492 26.26 -24.78 -38.10
C TYR A 492 26.47 -24.52 -39.60
N LEU A 493 27.32 -25.31 -40.28
CA LEU A 493 27.58 -25.23 -41.72
C LEU A 493 26.65 -26.20 -42.47
N VAL A 494 25.71 -25.66 -43.28
CA VAL A 494 24.78 -26.47 -44.11
C VAL A 494 25.51 -27.20 -45.23
N ASP A 495 26.58 -26.58 -45.72
CA ASP A 495 27.36 -27.01 -46.87
C ASP A 495 28.84 -27.12 -46.42
N PRO A 496 29.44 -28.32 -46.42
CA PRO A 496 30.86 -28.50 -46.11
C PRO A 496 31.78 -27.73 -47.09
N ASP A 497 31.30 -27.48 -48.31
CA ASP A 497 32.02 -26.78 -49.37
C ASP A 497 31.68 -25.28 -49.42
N ALA A 498 31.07 -24.74 -48.35
CA ALA A 498 30.76 -23.32 -48.25
C ALA A 498 32.00 -22.45 -48.54
N SER A 499 31.84 -21.49 -49.46
CA SER A 499 32.92 -20.57 -49.82
C SER A 499 33.46 -19.83 -48.59
N ALA A 500 34.76 -19.51 -48.60
CA ALA A 500 35.41 -18.77 -47.52
C ALA A 500 34.67 -17.46 -47.17
N ARG A 501 34.08 -16.79 -48.17
CA ARG A 501 33.20 -15.62 -48.00
C ARG A 501 31.97 -15.90 -47.14
N SER A 502 31.24 -16.97 -47.44
CA SER A 502 30.03 -17.34 -46.70
C SER A 502 30.36 -17.65 -45.24
N ILE A 503 31.48 -18.34 -45.02
CA ILE A 503 32.00 -18.67 -43.68
C ILE A 503 32.35 -17.41 -42.90
N MET A 504 32.99 -16.42 -43.53
CA MET A 504 33.24 -15.14 -42.88
C MET A 504 31.97 -14.40 -42.46
N ARG A 505 30.91 -14.44 -43.29
CA ARG A 505 29.61 -13.87 -42.92
C ARG A 505 28.97 -14.57 -41.74
N PHE A 506 29.01 -15.90 -41.68
CA PHE A 506 28.50 -16.67 -40.53
C PHE A 506 29.26 -16.40 -39.22
N TYR A 507 30.51 -15.94 -39.30
CA TYR A 507 31.33 -15.63 -38.12
C TYR A 507 31.19 -14.17 -37.66
N TYR A 508 31.18 -13.22 -38.60
CA TYR A 508 31.18 -11.78 -38.30
C TYR A 508 29.79 -11.13 -38.32
N GLU A 509 28.81 -11.73 -38.97
CA GLU A 509 27.43 -11.22 -39.10
C GLU A 509 26.40 -12.22 -38.55
N GLU A 510 25.20 -11.73 -38.23
CA GLU A 510 24.05 -12.60 -37.97
C GLU A 510 23.38 -12.90 -39.30
N TRP A 511 23.65 -14.09 -39.80
CA TRP A 511 23.08 -14.56 -41.05
C TRP A 511 22.41 -15.92 -40.81
N LEU A 512 21.09 -15.95 -40.99
CA LEU A 512 20.23 -17.14 -40.83
C LEU A 512 20.28 -17.81 -39.44
N GLY A 513 20.63 -17.07 -38.38
CA GLY A 513 20.67 -17.58 -36.99
C GLY A 513 21.79 -18.58 -36.70
N ARG A 514 22.80 -18.66 -37.59
CA ARG A 514 23.95 -19.56 -37.47
C ARG A 514 25.16 -18.78 -36.99
N HIS A 515 25.88 -19.31 -36.01
CA HIS A 515 27.03 -18.63 -35.42
C HIS A 515 28.23 -19.57 -35.30
N LEU A 516 29.28 -19.28 -36.05
CA LEU A 516 30.55 -19.99 -35.92
C LEU A 516 31.31 -19.49 -34.68
N ARG A 517 32.14 -20.35 -34.10
CA ARG A 517 33.01 -20.06 -32.96
C ARG A 517 34.47 -20.16 -33.37
N TRP A 518 35.28 -19.24 -32.87
CA TRP A 518 36.74 -19.35 -32.94
C TRP A 518 37.25 -19.36 -31.51
N HIS A 519 38.02 -20.39 -31.14
CA HIS A 519 38.47 -20.64 -29.76
C HIS A 519 37.35 -20.52 -28.70
N GLY A 520 36.13 -20.94 -29.04
CA GLY A 520 34.98 -20.97 -28.13
C GLY A 520 34.20 -19.66 -27.98
N LYS A 521 34.59 -18.54 -28.62
CA LYS A 521 33.81 -17.28 -28.63
C LYS A 521 33.20 -16.99 -30.00
N HIS A 522 32.07 -16.26 -29.98
CA HIS A 522 31.39 -15.72 -31.17
C HIS A 522 31.76 -14.25 -31.37
N SER A 523 32.29 -13.88 -32.54
CA SER A 523 32.66 -12.48 -32.80
C SER A 523 31.44 -11.56 -32.92
N TRP A 524 30.38 -12.01 -33.61
CA TRP A 524 29.15 -11.22 -33.83
C TRP A 524 28.44 -10.78 -32.53
N ARG A 525 28.25 -11.69 -31.57
CA ARG A 525 27.64 -11.36 -30.26
C ARG A 525 28.45 -10.31 -29.50
N ASN A 526 29.78 -10.35 -29.62
CA ASN A 526 30.66 -9.41 -28.92
C ASN A 526 30.79 -8.08 -29.67
N LEU A 527 30.57 -8.07 -30.99
CA LEU A 527 30.46 -6.85 -31.81
C LEU A 527 29.20 -6.04 -31.49
N GLN A 528 28.08 -6.70 -31.14
CA GLN A 528 26.86 -6.04 -30.63
C GLN A 528 27.14 -5.33 -29.28
N ILE A 529 27.87 -6.00 -28.39
CA ILE A 529 28.27 -5.45 -27.08
C ILE A 529 29.23 -4.25 -27.25
N GLY A 530 30.19 -4.35 -28.18
CA GLY A 530 31.13 -3.25 -28.50
C GLY A 530 30.55 -2.10 -29.33
N ARG A 531 29.36 -2.25 -29.95
CA ARG A 531 28.67 -1.15 -30.67
C ARG A 531 28.05 -0.12 -29.73
N ILE A 532 27.88 -0.45 -28.45
CA ILE A 532 27.35 0.46 -27.43
C ILE A 532 28.35 1.59 -27.11
N SER A 533 29.63 1.46 -27.50
CA SER A 533 30.70 2.44 -27.18
C SER A 533 31.21 3.31 -28.35
N ARG A 534 30.63 3.22 -29.56
CA ARG A 534 30.93 4.16 -30.67
C ARG A 534 29.65 4.76 -31.25
N PRO A 535 29.39 6.07 -31.10
CA PRO A 535 28.24 6.70 -31.75
C PRO A 535 28.50 6.75 -33.26
N SER A 536 27.68 6.06 -34.06
CA SER A 536 27.70 6.18 -35.51
C SER A 536 27.05 7.52 -35.91
N ALA A 537 27.80 8.37 -36.62
CA ALA A 537 27.37 9.70 -37.06
C ALA A 537 26.35 9.70 -38.22
N ARG A 538 25.62 8.60 -38.44
CA ARG A 538 24.62 8.47 -39.52
C ARG A 538 23.42 7.63 -39.10
N GLN A 539 22.79 8.02 -37.99
CA GLN A 539 21.38 7.72 -37.78
C GLN A 539 20.78 8.83 -36.90
N ARG A 540 20.47 9.96 -37.54
CA ARG A 540 19.43 10.87 -37.06
C ARG A 540 18.08 10.15 -37.23
N SER A 541 17.82 9.13 -36.42
CA SER A 541 16.45 8.76 -36.06
C SER A 541 16.32 9.06 -34.58
N ARG A 542 15.32 9.89 -34.25
CA ARG A 542 15.00 10.38 -32.92
C ARG A 542 14.71 9.23 -31.95
N SER A 543 15.74 8.66 -31.36
CA SER A 543 15.64 7.81 -30.18
C SER A 543 16.19 8.59 -29.01
N SER A 544 15.46 9.63 -28.60
CA SER A 544 15.71 10.33 -27.35
C SER A 544 15.51 9.34 -26.22
N MET A 545 16.59 8.85 -25.63
CA MET A 545 16.54 8.17 -24.34
C MET A 545 16.13 9.25 -23.32
N SER A 546 14.88 9.13 -22.87
CA SER A 546 14.19 10.17 -22.11
C SER A 546 14.97 10.57 -20.86
N LEU A 547 15.17 11.88 -20.78
CA LEU A 547 15.70 12.65 -19.68
C LEU A 547 15.22 12.16 -18.32
N CYS A 548 16.14 11.84 -17.42
CA CYS A 548 15.85 11.83 -15.99
C CYS A 548 15.76 13.28 -15.51
N ARG A 549 14.52 13.75 -15.28
CA ARG A 549 14.19 15.11 -14.89
C ARG A 549 14.13 15.16 -13.36
N ILE A 550 15.27 15.35 -12.71
CA ILE A 550 15.31 15.57 -11.26
C ILE A 550 14.94 17.03 -10.98
N HIS A 551 13.86 17.23 -10.22
CA HIS A 551 13.38 18.55 -9.79
C HIS A 551 13.51 18.71 -8.28
N GLY A 552 13.68 19.95 -7.84
CA GLY A 552 13.39 20.32 -6.47
C GLY A 552 13.87 21.71 -6.09
N ARG A 553 12.95 22.70 -6.10
CA ARG A 553 12.98 23.72 -5.04
C ARG A 553 12.16 23.12 -3.90
N SER A 554 12.84 22.57 -2.89
CA SER A 554 12.17 22.11 -1.66
C SER A 554 11.54 23.33 -1.02
N THR A 555 10.21 23.33 -0.92
CA THR A 555 9.51 24.30 -0.07
C THR A 555 9.30 23.61 1.26
N ARG A 556 10.06 24.01 2.27
CA ARG A 556 9.83 23.55 3.64
C ARG A 556 8.50 24.15 4.10
N ILE A 557 7.48 23.31 4.26
CA ILE A 557 6.16 23.75 4.73
C ILE A 557 6.14 23.59 6.24
N ARG A 558 5.73 24.64 6.95
CA ARG A 558 5.32 24.58 8.35
C ARG A 558 3.93 25.16 8.44
N PHE A 559 3.00 24.42 9.03
CA PHE A 559 1.70 24.94 9.38
C PHE A 559 1.35 24.54 10.82
N SER A 560 0.55 25.39 11.45
CA SER A 560 -0.06 25.12 12.74
C SER A 560 -1.52 25.50 12.63
N LEU A 561 -2.39 24.49 12.71
CA LEU A 561 -3.83 24.68 12.79
C LEU A 561 -4.21 24.63 14.27
N ARG A 562 -4.83 25.71 14.74
CA ARG A 562 -5.44 25.77 16.08
C ARG A 562 -6.95 25.74 15.91
N SER A 563 -7.58 24.70 16.43
CA SER A 563 -9.02 24.72 16.66
C SER A 563 -9.26 25.53 17.94
N CYS A 564 -10.12 26.56 17.88
CA CYS A 564 -10.45 27.38 19.06
C CYS A 564 -11.00 26.50 20.19
N ALA A 565 -10.63 26.82 21.44
CA ALA A 565 -11.27 26.23 22.60
C ALA A 565 -12.78 26.51 22.53
N TRP A 566 -13.58 25.45 22.50
CA TRP A 566 -15.03 25.57 22.60
C TRP A 566 -15.45 25.14 24.01
N ILE A 567 -16.21 26.02 24.65
CA ILE A 567 -16.91 25.75 25.91
C ILE A 567 -18.34 25.45 25.53
N THR A 568 -18.78 24.24 25.80
CA THR A 568 -20.17 23.83 25.56
C THR A 568 -20.83 23.50 26.89
N ALA A 569 -22.00 24.11 27.13
CA ALA A 569 -22.97 23.66 28.11
C ALA A 569 -24.30 23.41 27.39
N ILE A 570 -24.79 22.18 27.40
CA ILE A 570 -26.08 21.80 26.79
C ILE A 570 -27.01 21.35 27.92
N PHE A 571 -28.12 22.06 28.06
CA PHE A 571 -29.24 21.62 28.87
C PHE A 571 -30.16 20.77 28.01
N SER A 572 -30.29 19.48 28.33
CA SER A 572 -31.29 18.61 27.73
C SER A 572 -32.44 18.38 28.72
N ALA A 573 -33.67 18.69 28.29
CA ALA A 573 -34.89 18.43 29.05
C ALA A 573 -35.39 17.01 28.75
N ARG A 574 -35.38 16.14 29.75
CA ARG A 574 -35.81 14.74 29.71
C ARG A 574 -37.21 14.64 30.29
N THR A 575 -38.26 14.56 29.47
CA THR A 575 -39.58 14.12 29.97
C THR A 575 -39.60 12.59 30.03
N ARG A 576 -39.43 12.01 31.23
CA ARG A 576 -39.82 10.61 31.45
C ARG A 576 -41.34 10.52 31.38
N HIS A 577 -41.88 9.96 30.29
CA HIS A 577 -43.21 9.36 30.39
C HIS A 577 -43.08 8.06 31.18
N SER A 578 -43.48 8.14 32.45
CA SER A 578 -43.88 6.98 33.24
C SER A 578 -45.09 6.34 32.55
N THR A 579 -44.88 5.34 31.71
CA THR A 579 -45.93 4.36 31.42
C THR A 579 -45.97 3.38 32.58
N SER A 580 -46.78 3.73 33.58
CA SER A 580 -47.37 2.77 34.49
C SER A 580 -48.65 2.22 33.84
N ALA A 581 -48.58 1.00 33.31
CA ALA A 581 -49.65 0.02 33.21
C ALA A 581 -49.07 -1.26 32.59
#